data_AF-A0A651E5L2-F1
#
_entry.id   AF-A0A651E5L2-F1
#
_cell.length_a   1.000
_cell.length_b   1.000
_cell.length_c   1.000
_cell.angle_alpha   90.00
_cell.angle_beta   90.00
_cell.angle_gamma   90.00
#
_symmetry.space_group_name_H-M   'P 1'
#
loop_
_entity.id
_entity.type
_entity.pdbx_description
1 polymer ?
#
loop_
_entity_poly.entity_id
_entity_poly.type
_entity_poly.pdbx_seq_one_letter_code
_entity_poly.pdbx_strand_id
1 'polypeptide(L)'
;THTLVPDPNDPGVLYIYVGGSSRPRDAELYPECEGGTVEENPNTAQFRVDIIRVPLDNPEASEVIGYGRIFEGLQAVGSRGGPSGCHDLTAYPAFNLVAGACGSYGILLDSSDPANPVRLDARSDENFSLWHTAVFNNDASTVIFTDEWGGGTAPRCRADDPYELGGNTILGISSDGQFTQHAYFKMPAAQTDTENCVSHNGGLIPVPGRDLMVQGWYQGGVNVFDFTDPDNPIEIAFHDRGPIDAEQLIPGGSWGAYWYNGYIYSSELNRGLDVLELVPNEHLSENELAAAKLVVMDEYNPQSQPMLEWPAAFPVVRSYLDQLVRGGGLPAARTDAISATLAEAEAASGAARRELLNGLAAELDGAAAGAADAARVRAMAAAVRDLAAAS
;
A
#
# COMPACT_ATOMS: atom_id res chain seq x y z
N THR A 1 10.49 13.67 2.51
CA THR A 1 9.24 13.85 3.29
C THR A 1 9.44 13.26 4.68
N HIS A 2 8.39 12.91 5.43
CA HIS A 2 8.54 12.22 6.72
C HIS A 2 7.45 11.17 6.93
N THR A 3 7.71 10.21 7.81
CA THR A 3 6.72 9.27 8.32
C THR A 3 6.73 9.23 9.84
N LEU A 4 5.61 8.79 10.42
CA LEU A 4 5.39 8.62 11.84
C LEU A 4 5.64 7.16 12.20
N VAL A 5 6.50 6.93 13.19
CA VAL A 5 6.86 5.59 13.71
C VAL A 5 6.59 5.59 15.21
N PRO A 6 5.39 5.19 15.66
CA PRO A 6 5.08 5.07 17.08
C PRO A 6 6.04 4.10 17.78
N ASP A 7 6.41 4.38 19.04
CA ASP A 7 7.22 3.43 19.81
C ASP A 7 6.38 2.19 20.15
N PRO A 8 6.82 0.97 19.78
CA PRO A 8 6.07 -0.25 20.06
C PRO A 8 5.99 -0.58 21.57
N ASN A 9 6.85 0.04 22.40
CA ASN A 9 6.96 -0.23 23.83
C ASN A 9 6.53 0.95 24.71
N ASP A 10 6.36 2.15 24.14
CA ASP A 10 5.97 3.36 24.88
C ASP A 10 4.94 4.22 24.10
N PRO A 11 3.64 4.12 24.40
CA PRO A 11 2.62 4.90 23.69
C PRO A 11 2.72 6.41 23.93
N GLY A 12 3.57 6.88 24.87
CA GLY A 12 3.87 8.28 25.09
C GLY A 12 4.96 8.83 24.16
N VAL A 13 5.56 8.00 23.30
CA VAL A 13 6.67 8.37 22.42
C VAL A 13 6.35 8.07 20.98
N LEU A 14 6.64 9.05 20.13
CA LEU A 14 6.56 8.94 18.69
C LEU A 14 7.93 9.25 18.09
N TYR A 15 8.35 8.50 17.08
CA TYR A 15 9.49 8.86 16.26
C TYR A 15 9.03 9.41 14.92
N ILE A 16 9.77 10.36 14.39
CA ILE A 16 9.57 10.88 13.04
C ILE A 16 10.82 10.54 12.25
N TYR A 17 10.64 9.79 11.17
CA TYR A 17 11.71 9.47 10.23
C TYR A 17 11.64 10.46 9.08
N VAL A 18 12.71 11.22 8.88
CA VAL A 18 12.78 12.27 7.86
C VAL A 18 13.66 11.80 6.71
N GLY A 19 13.06 11.73 5.52
CA GLY A 19 13.75 11.50 4.26
C GLY A 19 13.92 12.79 3.47
N GLY A 20 15.01 12.90 2.71
CA GLY A 20 15.24 14.04 1.84
C GLY A 20 16.05 13.67 0.61
N SER A 21 15.55 14.02 -0.57
CA SER A 21 16.21 13.85 -1.87
C SER A 21 16.91 15.13 -2.38
N SER A 22 16.77 16.24 -1.64
CA SER A 22 17.39 17.52 -1.99
C SER A 22 18.89 17.54 -1.74
N ARG A 23 19.61 18.39 -2.48
CA ARG A 23 21.04 18.67 -2.23
C ARG A 23 21.20 19.46 -0.92
N PRO A 24 22.37 19.38 -0.26
CA PRO A 24 22.71 20.29 0.83
C PRO A 24 22.53 21.74 0.40
N ARG A 25 22.13 22.59 1.34
CA ARG A 25 22.02 24.03 1.09
C ARG A 25 23.40 24.61 0.77
N ASP A 26 23.40 25.75 0.10
CA ASP A 26 24.63 26.48 -0.21
C ASP A 26 25.39 26.81 1.09
N ALA A 27 26.66 26.45 1.13
CA ALA A 27 27.54 26.68 2.27
C ALA A 27 27.77 28.17 2.54
N GLU A 28 27.58 29.05 1.55
CA GLU A 28 27.59 30.51 1.77
C GLU A 28 26.40 30.98 2.62
N LEU A 29 25.26 30.28 2.55
CA LEU A 29 24.06 30.59 3.31
C LEU A 29 24.02 29.85 4.66
N TYR A 30 24.48 28.60 4.68
CA TYR A 30 24.51 27.73 5.86
C TYR A 30 25.82 26.93 5.88
N PRO A 31 26.90 27.48 6.46
CA PRO A 31 28.22 26.83 6.47
C PRO A 31 28.24 25.44 7.09
N GLU A 32 27.33 25.15 8.02
CA GLU A 32 27.16 23.84 8.65
C GLU A 32 26.53 22.78 7.74
N CYS A 33 25.93 23.17 6.61
CA CYS A 33 25.31 22.26 5.65
C CYS A 33 26.36 21.72 4.65
N GLU A 34 27.38 21.03 5.16
CA GLU A 34 28.44 20.48 4.32
C GLU A 34 28.05 19.09 3.77
N GLY A 35 28.26 18.90 2.46
CA GLY A 35 28.14 17.60 1.80
C GLY A 35 29.39 16.73 1.98
N GLY A 36 29.61 15.81 1.04
CA GLY A 36 30.75 14.89 1.02
C GLY A 36 30.34 13.45 1.27
N THR A 37 31.23 12.51 0.92
CA THR A 37 31.03 11.09 1.28
C THR A 37 31.09 10.90 2.79
N VAL A 38 30.65 9.74 3.29
CA VAL A 38 30.76 9.42 4.72
C VAL A 38 32.23 9.39 5.18
N GLU A 39 33.17 8.99 4.32
CA GLU A 39 34.61 9.06 4.63
C GLU A 39 35.13 10.51 4.71
N GLU A 40 34.66 11.39 3.83
CA GLU A 40 35.08 12.80 3.80
C GLU A 40 34.43 13.62 4.91
N ASN A 41 33.15 13.37 5.17
CA ASN A 41 32.33 14.03 6.18
C ASN A 41 31.42 13.00 6.87
N PRO A 42 31.84 12.42 8.01
CA PRO A 42 31.03 11.47 8.78
C PRO A 42 29.69 12.04 9.26
N ASN A 43 29.54 13.36 9.30
CA ASN A 43 28.32 14.07 9.71
C ASN A 43 27.43 14.49 8.54
N THR A 44 27.80 14.16 7.30
CA THR A 44 27.03 14.49 6.09
C THR A 44 25.58 14.06 6.25
N ALA A 45 24.65 14.97 5.96
CA ALA A 45 23.22 14.71 5.90
C ALA A 45 22.79 14.08 4.56
N GLN A 46 23.71 13.98 3.59
CA GLN A 46 23.43 13.24 2.37
C GLN A 46 23.22 11.76 2.71
N PHE A 47 22.14 11.20 2.15
CA PHE A 47 21.86 9.76 2.15
C PHE A 47 21.79 9.17 3.57
N ARG A 48 20.95 9.77 4.41
CA ARG A 48 20.53 9.20 5.70
C ARG A 48 19.06 9.50 5.96
N VAL A 49 18.49 8.80 6.93
CA VAL A 49 17.18 9.13 7.51
C VAL A 49 17.42 9.75 8.87
N ASP A 50 17.03 11.01 9.07
CA ASP A 50 17.11 11.65 10.39
C ASP A 50 15.97 11.14 11.29
N ILE A 51 16.28 10.90 12.56
CA ILE A 51 15.35 10.34 13.54
C ILE A 51 15.09 11.37 14.62
N ILE A 52 13.84 11.82 14.70
CA ILE A 52 13.38 12.75 15.73
C ILE A 52 12.56 11.97 16.74
N ARG A 53 12.89 12.08 18.02
CA ARG A 53 12.07 11.54 19.11
C ARG A 53 11.13 12.63 19.61
N VAL A 54 9.85 12.30 19.75
CA VAL A 54 8.77 13.21 20.17
C VAL A 54 8.08 12.63 21.40
N PRO A 55 8.27 13.20 22.60
CA PRO A 55 7.43 12.93 23.75
C PRO A 55 6.03 13.53 23.53
N LEU A 56 4.97 12.73 23.53
CA LEU A 56 3.62 13.20 23.21
C LEU A 56 3.00 14.07 24.30
N ASP A 57 3.44 13.92 25.56
CA ASP A 57 3.02 14.75 26.70
C ASP A 57 3.78 16.08 26.80
N ASN A 58 4.90 16.21 26.08
CA ASN A 58 5.77 17.39 26.03
C ASN A 58 6.43 17.53 24.63
N PRO A 59 5.66 17.80 23.56
CA PRO A 59 6.18 17.79 22.19
C PRO A 59 7.26 18.85 21.94
N GLU A 60 7.31 19.94 22.72
CA GLU A 60 8.37 20.95 22.62
C GLU A 60 9.76 20.44 23.01
N ALA A 61 9.84 19.29 23.69
CA ALA A 61 11.10 18.62 24.01
C ALA A 61 11.58 17.65 22.91
N SER A 62 10.97 17.69 21.73
CA SER A 62 11.40 16.87 20.60
C SER A 62 12.84 17.18 20.18
N GLU A 63 13.61 16.14 19.87
CA GLU A 63 15.01 16.28 19.47
C GLU A 63 15.40 15.29 18.39
N VAL A 64 16.37 15.68 17.54
CA VAL A 64 17.05 14.73 16.64
C VAL A 64 17.96 13.86 17.49
N ILE A 65 17.59 12.59 17.68
CA ILE A 65 18.34 11.66 18.53
C ILE A 65 19.41 10.88 17.76
N GLY A 66 19.31 10.83 16.44
CA GLY A 66 20.20 10.05 15.61
C GLY A 66 19.80 10.04 14.15
N TYR A 67 20.44 9.15 13.38
CA TYR A 67 20.16 8.96 11.97
C TYR A 67 20.47 7.51 11.53
N GLY A 68 19.70 7.02 10.57
CA GLY A 68 19.94 5.72 9.92
C GLY A 68 20.81 5.87 8.67
N ARG A 69 21.97 5.21 8.64
CA ARG A 69 22.88 5.12 7.48
C ARG A 69 22.43 4.04 6.48
N ILE A 70 21.19 4.15 6.00
CA ILE A 70 20.50 3.09 5.24
C ILE A 70 21.06 2.86 3.82
N PHE A 71 22.04 3.65 3.38
CA PHE A 71 22.63 3.53 2.03
C PHE A 71 24.06 2.96 2.03
N GLU A 72 24.66 2.72 3.20
CA GLU A 72 26.04 2.20 3.28
C GLU A 72 26.16 0.85 2.57
N GLY A 73 27.22 0.69 1.77
CA GLY A 73 27.46 -0.52 0.97
C GLY A 73 26.63 -0.65 -0.31
N LEU A 74 25.70 0.27 -0.60
CA LEU A 74 24.97 0.30 -1.87
C LEU A 74 25.82 0.94 -2.97
N GLN A 75 25.68 0.46 -4.20
CA GLN A 75 26.48 0.88 -5.33
C GLN A 75 25.70 1.83 -6.25
N ALA A 76 26.40 2.44 -7.21
CA ALA A 76 25.71 3.13 -8.30
C ALA A 76 25.07 2.12 -9.25
N VAL A 77 23.89 2.47 -9.77
CA VAL A 77 23.09 1.58 -10.62
C VAL A 77 22.99 2.17 -12.02
N GLY A 78 23.70 1.56 -12.97
CA GLY A 78 23.68 1.96 -14.38
C GLY A 78 23.99 3.45 -14.58
N SER A 79 23.24 4.10 -15.47
CA SER A 79 23.34 5.55 -15.76
C SER A 79 22.63 6.43 -14.71
N ARG A 80 21.96 5.84 -13.72
CA ARG A 80 21.11 6.55 -12.74
C ARG A 80 21.92 7.15 -11.58
N GLY A 81 23.21 6.83 -11.49
CA GLY A 81 24.11 7.35 -10.47
C GLY A 81 24.06 6.55 -9.16
N GLY A 82 24.63 7.14 -8.11
CA GLY A 82 24.74 6.53 -6.78
C GLY A 82 23.44 6.51 -5.98
N PRO A 83 23.47 5.98 -4.75
CA PRO A 83 22.41 6.14 -3.78
C PRO A 83 21.96 7.61 -3.67
N SER A 84 20.66 7.83 -3.66
CA SER A 84 20.05 9.15 -3.44
C SER A 84 19.02 9.08 -2.33
N GLY A 85 18.84 10.18 -1.60
CA GLY A 85 18.02 10.16 -0.38
C GLY A 85 16.57 9.83 -0.67
N CYS A 86 15.85 9.37 0.36
CA CYS A 86 14.48 8.92 0.18
C CYS A 86 13.54 10.07 -0.15
N HIS A 87 12.79 9.90 -1.24
CA HIS A 87 11.70 10.79 -1.59
C HIS A 87 10.62 10.65 -0.53
N ASP A 88 10.09 9.42 -0.40
CA ASP A 88 9.12 9.03 0.61
C ASP A 88 9.59 7.89 1.50
N LEU A 89 8.99 7.86 2.69
CA LEU A 89 9.09 6.80 3.67
C LEU A 89 7.65 6.41 4.04
N THR A 90 7.36 5.12 4.03
CA THR A 90 6.09 4.57 4.50
C THR A 90 6.38 3.64 5.67
N ALA A 91 5.97 4.02 6.87
CA ALA A 91 6.01 3.15 8.03
C ALA A 91 4.79 2.24 8.03
N TYR A 92 4.97 1.00 8.46
CA TYR A 92 3.89 0.08 8.81
C TYR A 92 4.07 -0.40 10.27
N PRO A 93 3.58 0.39 11.24
CA PRO A 93 3.88 0.15 12.66
C PRO A 93 3.46 -1.22 13.19
N ALA A 94 2.36 -1.79 12.69
CA ALA A 94 1.87 -3.10 13.12
C ALA A 94 2.88 -4.25 12.88
N PHE A 95 3.81 -4.06 11.93
CA PHE A 95 4.87 -5.02 11.60
C PHE A 95 6.27 -4.50 11.92
N ASN A 96 6.39 -3.31 12.53
CA ASN A 96 7.66 -2.63 12.75
C ASN A 96 8.51 -2.49 11.47
N LEU A 97 7.88 -2.26 10.31
CA LEU A 97 8.59 -2.09 9.05
C LEU A 97 8.53 -0.64 8.57
N VAL A 98 9.56 -0.20 7.85
CA VAL A 98 9.52 1.05 7.07
C VAL A 98 10.04 0.78 5.67
N ALA A 99 9.26 1.12 4.65
CA ALA A 99 9.69 1.13 3.26
C ALA A 99 10.19 2.53 2.88
N GLY A 100 11.39 2.62 2.35
CA GLY A 100 11.96 3.85 1.79
C GLY A 100 11.95 3.81 0.27
N ALA A 101 11.21 4.72 -0.35
CA ALA A 101 11.24 4.97 -1.78
C ALA A 101 12.29 6.04 -2.04
N CYS A 102 13.49 5.60 -2.43
CA CYS A 102 14.68 6.44 -2.54
C CYS A 102 15.16 6.50 -3.97
N GLY A 103 15.75 7.62 -4.40
CA GLY A 103 15.74 7.93 -5.83
C GLY A 103 16.34 6.87 -6.76
N SER A 104 17.22 5.99 -6.26
CA SER A 104 17.77 4.82 -6.98
C SER A 104 17.43 3.45 -6.35
N TYR A 105 16.78 3.40 -5.19
CA TYR A 105 16.53 2.19 -4.42
C TYR A 105 15.17 2.19 -3.71
N GLY A 106 14.47 1.06 -3.73
CA GLY A 106 13.49 0.69 -2.72
C GLY A 106 14.20 0.01 -1.56
N ILE A 107 14.00 0.50 -0.33
CA ILE A 107 14.69 0.01 0.87
C ILE A 107 13.67 -0.50 1.88
N LEU A 108 13.97 -1.64 2.53
CA LEU A 108 13.21 -2.13 3.68
C LEU A 108 14.02 -1.93 4.96
N LEU A 109 13.39 -1.35 5.97
CA LEU A 109 13.96 -1.17 7.30
C LEU A 109 13.15 -1.95 8.33
N ASP A 110 13.85 -2.59 9.26
CA ASP A 110 13.33 -2.98 10.56
C ASP A 110 13.35 -1.76 11.48
N SER A 111 12.22 -1.50 12.12
CA SER A 111 11.99 -0.41 13.07
C SER A 111 11.50 -0.93 14.43
N SER A 112 11.79 -2.18 14.78
CA SER A 112 11.47 -2.76 16.09
C SER A 112 12.16 -2.02 17.24
N ASP A 113 13.32 -1.40 16.95
CA ASP A 113 13.90 -0.31 17.73
C ASP A 113 13.85 0.98 16.89
N PRO A 114 12.81 1.82 17.04
CA PRO A 114 12.67 3.02 16.21
C PRO A 114 13.78 4.06 16.39
N ALA A 115 14.53 4.00 17.50
CA ALA A 115 15.67 4.89 17.69
C ALA A 115 16.87 4.47 16.83
N ASN A 116 16.94 3.19 16.43
CA ASN A 116 18.07 2.59 15.72
C ASN A 116 17.59 1.63 14.61
N PRO A 117 16.92 2.11 13.54
CA PRO A 117 16.44 1.26 12.47
C PRO A 117 17.57 0.56 11.72
N VAL A 118 17.31 -0.67 11.28
CA VAL A 118 18.27 -1.51 10.55
C VAL A 118 17.75 -1.78 9.15
N ARG A 119 18.61 -1.62 8.13
CA ARG A 119 18.26 -2.02 6.76
C ARG A 119 18.23 -3.55 6.67
N LEU A 120 17.06 -4.09 6.30
CA LEU A 120 16.86 -5.51 6.00
C LEU A 120 17.29 -5.84 4.57
N ASP A 121 16.81 -5.04 3.62
CA ASP A 121 17.15 -5.21 2.21
C ASP A 121 17.05 -3.88 1.45
N ALA A 122 17.68 -3.84 0.27
CA ALA A 122 17.56 -2.74 -0.67
C ALA A 122 17.63 -3.27 -2.09
N ARG A 123 16.73 -2.77 -2.93
CA ARG A 123 16.62 -3.18 -4.31
C ARG A 123 16.66 -1.98 -5.24
N SER A 124 17.45 -2.11 -6.30
CA SER A 124 17.42 -1.21 -7.44
C SER A 124 16.83 -1.93 -8.65
N ASP A 125 16.26 -1.16 -9.57
CA ASP A 125 15.69 -1.69 -10.80
C ASP A 125 16.03 -0.77 -11.98
N GLU A 126 16.49 -1.34 -13.08
CA GLU A 126 16.76 -0.57 -14.31
C GLU A 126 15.48 -0.01 -14.93
N ASN A 127 14.31 -0.58 -14.59
CA ASN A 127 13.01 -0.12 -15.02
C ASN A 127 12.43 1.01 -14.14
N PHE A 128 13.11 1.42 -13.05
CA PHE A 128 12.59 2.46 -12.15
C PHE A 128 13.31 3.79 -12.32
N SER A 129 12.59 4.81 -12.80
CA SER A 129 13.06 6.20 -12.92
C SER A 129 13.32 6.88 -11.59
N LEU A 130 12.34 6.85 -10.71
CA LEU A 130 12.34 7.46 -9.41
C LEU A 130 11.44 6.62 -8.52
N TRP A 131 12.03 5.86 -7.58
CA TRP A 131 11.22 5.21 -6.55
C TRP A 131 10.54 6.31 -5.73
N HIS A 132 9.23 6.42 -5.89
CA HIS A 132 8.49 7.60 -5.48
C HIS A 132 7.77 7.38 -4.15
N THR A 133 6.93 6.34 -4.04
CA THR A 133 6.25 5.96 -2.80
C THR A 133 6.15 4.44 -2.64
N ALA A 134 5.74 3.99 -1.44
CA ALA A 134 5.58 2.58 -1.11
C ALA A 134 4.27 2.30 -0.34
N VAL A 135 3.64 1.16 -0.60
CA VAL A 135 2.41 0.71 0.09
C VAL A 135 2.54 -0.78 0.39
N PHE A 136 2.41 -1.17 1.66
CA PHE A 136 2.39 -2.58 2.05
C PHE A 136 1.01 -3.17 1.80
N ASN A 137 0.93 -4.46 1.51
CA ASN A 137 -0.32 -5.18 1.67
C ASN A 137 -0.64 -5.36 3.17
N ASN A 138 -1.86 -5.81 3.49
CA ASN A 138 -2.33 -5.72 4.87
C ASN A 138 -1.59 -6.66 5.85
N ASP A 139 -1.00 -7.75 5.38
CA ASP A 139 -0.19 -8.66 6.21
C ASP A 139 1.33 -8.45 6.09
N ALA A 140 1.74 -7.39 5.39
CA ALA A 140 3.12 -7.01 5.14
C ALA A 140 3.98 -8.08 4.42
N SER A 141 3.36 -9.07 3.77
CA SER A 141 4.06 -10.05 2.94
C SER A 141 4.44 -9.50 1.56
N THR A 142 3.84 -8.40 1.13
CA THR A 142 4.09 -7.73 -0.15
C THR A 142 4.18 -6.22 0.04
N VAL A 143 5.03 -5.56 -0.75
CA VAL A 143 5.09 -4.10 -0.86
C VAL A 143 5.08 -3.69 -2.33
N ILE A 144 4.30 -2.66 -2.62
CA ILE A 144 4.27 -1.98 -3.91
C ILE A 144 5.17 -0.76 -3.81
N PHE A 145 6.10 -0.62 -4.75
CA PHE A 145 6.80 0.63 -4.99
C PHE A 145 6.35 1.26 -6.30
N THR A 146 6.22 2.58 -6.32
CA THR A 146 5.76 3.34 -7.48
C THR A 146 6.92 4.05 -8.16
N ASP A 147 6.89 4.14 -9.49
CA ASP A 147 7.87 4.84 -10.33
C ASP A 147 7.27 6.11 -10.92
N GLU A 148 7.85 7.27 -10.58
CA GLU A 148 7.44 8.55 -11.16
C GLU A 148 8.31 8.96 -12.36
N TRP A 149 8.40 8.06 -13.34
CA TRP A 149 9.06 8.34 -14.62
C TRP A 149 8.54 9.60 -15.32
N GLY A 150 9.46 10.45 -15.78
CA GLY A 150 9.12 11.73 -16.39
C GLY A 150 8.80 12.83 -15.37
N GLY A 151 8.98 12.58 -14.07
CA GLY A 151 8.92 13.57 -13.00
C GLY A 151 7.57 14.27 -12.90
N GLY A 152 6.48 13.50 -13.07
CA GLY A 152 5.11 13.96 -12.95
C GLY A 152 4.62 14.94 -14.02
N THR A 153 5.46 15.32 -15.00
CA THR A 153 5.12 16.36 -15.99
C THR A 153 5.12 15.86 -17.43
N ALA A 154 5.77 14.73 -17.72
CA ALA A 154 5.81 14.15 -19.05
C ALA A 154 4.63 13.19 -19.29
N PRO A 155 4.21 12.99 -20.56
CA PRO A 155 3.17 12.03 -20.91
C PRO A 155 3.79 10.63 -20.98
N ARG A 156 3.81 9.90 -19.86
CA ARG A 156 4.52 8.61 -19.73
C ARG A 156 3.62 7.38 -19.74
N CYS A 157 2.34 7.54 -20.10
CA CYS A 157 1.38 6.44 -20.27
C CYS A 157 0.94 6.25 -21.72
N ARG A 158 1.78 6.59 -22.70
CA ARG A 158 1.42 6.49 -24.12
C ARG A 158 1.46 5.04 -24.59
N ALA A 159 0.79 4.75 -25.70
CA ALA A 159 0.70 3.39 -26.24
C ALA A 159 2.05 2.76 -26.61
N ASP A 160 3.07 3.57 -26.90
CA ASP A 160 4.43 3.14 -27.23
C ASP A 160 5.40 3.18 -26.04
N ASP A 161 4.96 3.71 -24.89
CA ASP A 161 5.77 3.70 -23.67
C ASP A 161 5.83 2.27 -23.11
N PRO A 162 7.02 1.79 -22.66
CA PRO A 162 7.13 0.47 -22.05
C PRO A 162 6.20 0.32 -20.84
N TYR A 163 5.66 -0.89 -20.67
CA TYR A 163 4.72 -1.19 -19.59
C TYR A 163 5.42 -1.20 -18.23
N GLU A 164 6.69 -1.61 -18.20
CA GLU A 164 7.52 -1.75 -17.00
C GLU A 164 8.02 -0.40 -16.45
N LEU A 165 7.92 0.70 -17.21
CA LEU A 165 8.38 2.04 -16.82
C LEU A 165 7.23 2.95 -16.38
N GLY A 166 7.45 3.75 -15.34
CA GLY A 166 6.46 4.75 -14.88
C GLY A 166 5.20 4.14 -14.26
N GLY A 167 5.29 2.90 -13.80
CA GLY A 167 4.24 2.16 -13.14
C GLY A 167 4.67 1.71 -11.74
N ASN A 168 4.29 0.49 -11.38
CA ASN A 168 4.56 -0.08 -10.08
C ASN A 168 5.42 -1.35 -10.21
N THR A 169 6.22 -1.65 -9.21
CA THR A 169 6.81 -2.98 -9.00
C THR A 169 6.22 -3.58 -7.74
N ILE A 170 5.82 -4.85 -7.83
CA ILE A 170 5.30 -5.62 -6.71
C ILE A 170 6.42 -6.50 -6.20
N LEU A 171 6.79 -6.30 -4.93
CA LEU A 171 7.85 -7.03 -4.26
C LEU A 171 7.28 -7.87 -3.10
N GLY A 172 7.54 -9.16 -3.11
CA GLY A 172 7.31 -10.02 -1.96
C GLY A 172 8.38 -9.80 -0.90
N ILE A 173 8.00 -9.92 0.37
CA ILE A 173 8.87 -9.79 1.54
C ILE A 173 8.92 -11.16 2.22
N SER A 174 10.09 -11.79 2.22
CA SER A 174 10.30 -13.05 2.94
C SER A 174 10.34 -12.85 4.46
N SER A 175 10.26 -13.94 5.23
CA SER A 175 10.28 -13.86 6.70
C SER A 175 11.62 -13.35 7.28
N ASP A 176 12.70 -13.38 6.49
CA ASP A 176 14.00 -12.77 6.81
C ASP A 176 14.17 -11.37 6.19
N GLY A 177 13.10 -10.78 5.66
CA GLY A 177 13.07 -9.39 5.20
C GLY A 177 13.76 -9.17 3.86
N GLN A 178 13.85 -10.17 2.99
CA GLN A 178 14.42 -10.05 1.65
C GLN A 178 13.34 -9.82 0.60
N PHE A 179 13.62 -8.95 -0.37
CA PHE A 179 12.73 -8.67 -1.48
C PHE A 179 12.82 -9.73 -2.58
N THR A 180 11.67 -10.16 -3.08
CA THR A 180 11.54 -10.94 -4.33
C THR A 180 10.66 -10.17 -5.30
N GLN A 181 11.04 -10.07 -6.58
CA GLN A 181 10.15 -9.45 -7.57
C GLN A 181 9.07 -10.42 -8.00
N HIS A 182 7.88 -9.90 -8.22
CA HIS A 182 6.82 -10.64 -8.88
C HIS A 182 6.46 -10.01 -10.23
N ALA A 183 5.72 -8.92 -10.22
CA ALA A 183 5.24 -8.28 -11.44
C ALA A 183 5.49 -6.77 -11.47
N TYR A 184 5.35 -6.21 -12.68
CA TYR A 184 5.15 -4.79 -12.89
C TYR A 184 3.66 -4.54 -13.15
N PHE A 185 3.15 -3.40 -12.70
CA PHE A 185 1.79 -3.00 -12.98
C PHE A 185 1.72 -1.53 -13.39
N LYS A 186 1.16 -1.27 -14.56
CA LYS A 186 0.88 0.07 -15.07
C LYS A 186 -0.56 0.11 -15.54
N MET A 187 -1.24 1.24 -15.36
CA MET A 187 -2.60 1.38 -15.89
C MET A 187 -2.63 1.01 -17.38
N PRO A 188 -3.59 0.16 -17.83
CA PRO A 188 -3.63 -0.35 -19.19
C PRO A 188 -4.17 0.67 -20.20
N ALA A 189 -4.89 1.70 -19.74
CA ALA A 189 -5.47 2.73 -20.58
C ALA A 189 -4.39 3.71 -21.10
N ALA A 190 -4.07 3.60 -22.39
CA ALA A 190 -3.12 4.50 -23.04
C ALA A 190 -3.64 5.94 -23.08
N GLN A 191 -2.76 6.89 -22.74
CA GLN A 191 -3.02 8.33 -22.72
C GLN A 191 -2.35 9.04 -23.91
N THR A 192 -2.74 10.28 -24.16
CA THR A 192 -2.24 11.08 -25.28
C THR A 192 -0.94 11.83 -24.94
N ASP A 193 -0.30 12.44 -25.94
CA ASP A 193 0.89 13.29 -25.75
C ASP A 193 0.60 14.60 -24.99
N THR A 194 -0.67 14.95 -24.73
CA THR A 194 -1.05 16.17 -23.99
C THR A 194 -1.40 15.90 -22.52
N GLU A 195 -1.21 14.66 -22.05
CA GLU A 195 -1.58 14.22 -20.71
C GLU A 195 -0.34 13.81 -19.92
N ASN A 196 0.10 14.62 -18.94
CA ASN A 196 1.08 14.13 -17.98
C ASN A 196 0.47 12.95 -17.23
N CYS A 197 1.11 11.80 -17.33
CA CYS A 197 0.59 10.56 -16.76
C CYS A 197 1.75 9.67 -16.34
N VAL A 198 1.72 9.26 -15.08
CA VAL A 198 2.66 8.33 -14.46
C VAL A 198 2.07 7.90 -13.12
N SER A 199 2.49 6.74 -12.59
CA SER A 199 2.06 6.30 -11.26
C SER A 199 2.39 7.35 -10.19
N HIS A 200 1.47 7.54 -9.25
CA HIS A 200 1.69 8.39 -8.09
C HIS A 200 1.02 7.75 -6.85
N ASN A 201 0.65 8.57 -5.88
CA ASN A 201 0.22 8.13 -4.56
C ASN A 201 -1.09 7.32 -4.57
N GLY A 202 -1.13 6.32 -3.69
CA GLY A 202 -2.25 5.40 -3.53
C GLY A 202 -2.28 4.73 -2.17
N GLY A 203 -3.29 3.90 -1.93
CA GLY A 203 -3.46 3.15 -0.69
C GLY A 203 -4.40 1.96 -0.84
N LEU A 204 -4.48 1.12 0.20
CA LEU A 204 -5.30 -0.08 0.16
C LEU A 204 -6.81 0.21 0.22
N ILE A 205 -7.59 -0.66 -0.41
CA ILE A 205 -9.03 -0.79 -0.16
C ILE A 205 -9.25 -2.03 0.72
N PRO A 206 -9.91 -1.91 1.89
CA PRO A 206 -10.00 -2.97 2.90
C PRO A 206 -11.00 -4.08 2.52
N VAL A 207 -10.78 -4.82 1.43
CA VAL A 207 -11.58 -6.03 1.14
C VAL A 207 -10.94 -7.25 1.83
N PRO A 208 -11.64 -7.97 2.73
CA PRO A 208 -11.07 -9.11 3.42
C PRO A 208 -10.52 -10.18 2.46
N GLY A 209 -9.28 -10.61 2.69
CA GLY A 209 -8.64 -11.67 1.89
C GLY A 209 -8.23 -11.27 0.48
N ARG A 210 -8.19 -9.96 0.19
CA ARG A 210 -7.69 -9.42 -1.06
C ARG A 210 -6.77 -8.24 -0.79
N ASP A 211 -5.78 -8.11 -1.65
CA ASP A 211 -4.86 -6.99 -1.70
C ASP A 211 -5.27 -6.11 -2.87
N LEU A 212 -6.04 -5.06 -2.56
CA LEU A 212 -6.54 -4.10 -3.54
C LEU A 212 -5.90 -2.74 -3.27
N MET A 213 -5.38 -2.09 -4.31
CA MET A 213 -4.83 -0.74 -4.21
C MET A 213 -5.61 0.20 -5.12
N VAL A 214 -5.97 1.36 -4.58
CA VAL A 214 -6.39 2.53 -5.37
C VAL A 214 -5.21 3.46 -5.56
N GLN A 215 -5.04 4.01 -6.76
CA GLN A 215 -3.88 4.84 -7.11
C GLN A 215 -4.26 5.99 -8.05
N GLY A 216 -3.61 7.15 -7.85
CA GLY A 216 -3.64 8.27 -8.79
C GLY A 216 -2.57 8.18 -9.87
N TRP A 217 -2.92 8.60 -11.09
CA TRP A 217 -2.08 8.54 -12.29
C TRP A 217 -1.96 9.90 -13.01
N TYR A 218 -1.95 11.00 -12.26
CA TYR A 218 -2.06 12.35 -12.84
C TYR A 218 -3.25 12.41 -13.83
N GLN A 219 -3.06 12.85 -15.07
CA GLN A 219 -4.17 13.00 -16.02
C GLN A 219 -4.73 11.65 -16.49
N GLY A 220 -4.01 10.54 -16.30
CA GLY A 220 -4.55 9.18 -16.47
C GLY A 220 -5.63 8.81 -15.44
N GLY A 221 -5.88 9.69 -14.46
CA GLY A 221 -7.00 9.58 -13.55
C GLY A 221 -6.72 8.71 -12.33
N VAL A 222 -7.69 7.87 -11.98
CA VAL A 222 -7.64 6.98 -10.82
C VAL A 222 -7.92 5.57 -11.26
N ASN A 223 -7.15 4.60 -10.81
CA ASN A 223 -7.51 3.20 -10.98
C ASN A 223 -7.50 2.43 -9.65
N VAL A 224 -8.13 1.26 -9.70
CA VAL A 224 -8.09 0.25 -8.66
C VAL A 224 -7.61 -1.04 -9.30
N PHE A 225 -6.61 -1.65 -8.69
CA PHE A 225 -6.07 -2.93 -9.15
C PHE A 225 -5.97 -3.93 -8.00
N ASP A 226 -6.13 -5.20 -8.37
CA ASP A 226 -5.97 -6.36 -7.49
C ASP A 226 -4.57 -6.93 -7.68
N PHE A 227 -3.83 -7.07 -6.59
CA PHE A 227 -2.51 -7.68 -6.54
C PHE A 227 -2.43 -8.81 -5.50
N THR A 228 -3.58 -9.39 -5.13
CA THR A 228 -3.68 -10.56 -4.24
C THR A 228 -2.84 -11.73 -4.76
N ASP A 229 -2.81 -11.91 -6.08
CA ASP A 229 -1.76 -12.69 -6.75
C ASP A 229 -0.68 -11.73 -7.23
N PRO A 230 0.47 -11.63 -6.53
CA PRO A 230 1.49 -10.64 -6.84
C PRO A 230 2.14 -10.87 -8.22
N ASP A 231 2.03 -12.08 -8.78
CA ASP A 231 2.56 -12.42 -10.11
C ASP A 231 1.60 -12.00 -11.24
N ASN A 232 0.31 -11.79 -10.95
CA ASN A 232 -0.72 -11.51 -11.94
C ASN A 232 -1.66 -10.35 -11.53
N PRO A 233 -1.13 -9.13 -11.34
CA PRO A 233 -1.95 -7.98 -10.98
C PRO A 233 -2.88 -7.58 -12.13
N ILE A 234 -4.12 -7.21 -11.80
CA ILE A 234 -5.14 -6.81 -12.79
C ILE A 234 -5.85 -5.52 -12.38
N GLU A 235 -6.15 -4.65 -13.34
CA GLU A 235 -7.05 -3.52 -13.11
C GLU A 235 -8.49 -4.02 -12.97
N ILE A 236 -9.22 -3.51 -11.97
CA ILE A 236 -10.60 -3.93 -11.67
C ILE A 236 -11.61 -2.78 -11.67
N ALA A 237 -11.14 -1.53 -11.67
CA ALA A 237 -11.94 -0.33 -11.87
C ALA A 237 -11.04 0.86 -12.26
N PHE A 238 -11.60 1.84 -12.97
CA PHE A 238 -10.90 3.07 -13.27
C PHE A 238 -11.87 4.26 -13.42
N HIS A 239 -11.32 5.46 -13.26
CA HIS A 239 -11.94 6.73 -13.61
C HIS A 239 -10.92 7.54 -14.41
N ASP A 240 -11.21 7.75 -15.68
CA ASP A 240 -10.43 8.61 -16.57
C ASP A 240 -11.30 9.79 -17.01
N ARG A 241 -10.73 11.00 -16.95
CA ARG A 241 -11.40 12.25 -17.31
C ARG A 241 -10.91 12.81 -18.64
N GLY A 242 -9.77 12.34 -19.14
CA GLY A 242 -9.06 12.91 -20.28
C GLY A 242 -8.32 14.21 -19.94
N PRO A 243 -7.79 14.89 -20.97
CA PRO A 243 -6.82 15.95 -20.79
C PRO A 243 -7.42 17.22 -20.17
N ILE A 244 -6.56 17.99 -19.51
CA ILE A 244 -6.83 19.37 -19.11
C ILE A 244 -7.11 20.23 -20.34
N ASP A 245 -6.29 20.08 -21.38
CA ASP A 245 -6.40 20.74 -22.67
C ASP A 245 -6.05 19.74 -23.80
N ALA A 246 -6.87 19.71 -24.85
CA ALA A 246 -6.74 18.71 -25.92
C ALA A 246 -5.60 19.00 -26.91
N GLU A 247 -5.04 20.21 -26.91
CA GLU A 247 -4.01 20.65 -27.86
C GLU A 247 -2.66 20.91 -27.20
N GLN A 248 -2.65 21.20 -25.90
CA GLN A 248 -1.45 21.54 -25.14
C GLN A 248 -1.29 20.70 -23.88
N LEU A 249 -0.06 20.23 -23.63
CA LEU A 249 0.26 19.61 -22.36
C LEU A 249 0.27 20.66 -21.25
N ILE A 250 -0.72 20.59 -20.37
CA ILE A 250 -0.79 21.37 -19.13
C ILE A 250 -0.75 20.36 -17.97
N PRO A 251 0.27 20.41 -17.09
CA PRO A 251 0.36 19.51 -15.95
C PRO A 251 -0.90 19.56 -15.09
N GLY A 252 -1.46 18.39 -14.77
CA GLY A 252 -2.70 18.26 -14.01
C GLY A 252 -2.97 16.81 -13.59
N GLY A 253 -4.20 16.57 -13.18
CA GLY A 253 -4.73 15.25 -12.85
C GLY A 253 -4.52 14.83 -11.40
N SER A 254 -4.91 13.59 -11.09
CA SER A 254 -4.97 13.03 -9.75
C SER A 254 -3.56 12.86 -9.16
N TRP A 255 -3.20 13.73 -8.22
CA TRP A 255 -1.97 13.63 -7.44
C TRP A 255 -1.99 12.41 -6.53
N GLY A 256 -3.13 12.03 -5.97
CA GLY A 256 -3.21 10.83 -5.16
C GLY A 256 -4.64 10.46 -4.89
N ALA A 257 -4.91 9.16 -4.75
CA ALA A 257 -6.24 8.64 -4.50
C ALA A 257 -6.21 7.66 -3.33
N TYR A 258 -7.11 7.84 -2.37
CA TYR A 258 -7.12 7.06 -1.14
C TYR A 258 -8.54 6.62 -0.76
N TRP A 259 -8.67 5.38 -0.32
CA TRP A 259 -9.89 4.91 0.31
C TRP A 259 -10.03 5.50 1.71
N TYR A 260 -11.20 6.06 2.01
CA TYR A 260 -11.54 6.50 3.35
C TYR A 260 -13.04 6.30 3.60
N ASN A 261 -13.36 5.39 4.52
CA ASN A 261 -14.71 5.16 5.05
C ASN A 261 -15.81 5.00 3.98
N GLY A 262 -15.51 4.25 2.90
CA GLY A 262 -16.50 3.89 1.86
C GLY A 262 -16.40 4.66 0.55
N TYR A 263 -15.54 5.67 0.48
CA TYR A 263 -15.30 6.47 -0.71
C TYR A 263 -13.82 6.53 -1.05
N ILE A 264 -13.50 6.81 -2.31
CA ILE A 264 -12.16 7.16 -2.77
C ILE A 264 -12.11 8.69 -2.87
N TYR A 265 -11.15 9.30 -2.18
CA TYR A 265 -10.87 10.72 -2.26
C TYR A 265 -9.61 10.93 -3.08
N SER A 266 -9.74 11.67 -4.18
CA SER A 266 -8.63 11.99 -5.07
C SER A 266 -8.42 13.50 -5.14
N SER A 267 -7.22 13.93 -4.74
CA SER A 267 -6.81 15.33 -4.89
C SER A 267 -6.20 15.51 -6.27
N GLU A 268 -6.78 16.41 -7.06
CA GLU A 268 -6.36 16.75 -8.40
C GLU A 268 -5.66 18.12 -8.39
N LEU A 269 -4.63 18.28 -9.23
CA LEU A 269 -3.72 19.43 -9.20
C LEU A 269 -4.34 20.81 -9.55
N ASN A 270 -5.37 20.89 -10.38
CA ASN A 270 -5.89 22.14 -10.96
C ASN A 270 -7.38 22.42 -10.69
N ARG A 271 -8.20 21.38 -10.74
CA ARG A 271 -9.67 21.32 -10.72
C ARG A 271 -10.23 20.97 -9.33
N GLY A 272 -9.45 20.38 -8.43
CA GLY A 272 -9.82 20.26 -7.01
C GLY A 272 -9.91 18.82 -6.48
N LEU A 273 -11.07 18.44 -5.93
CA LEU A 273 -11.27 17.16 -5.22
C LEU A 273 -12.33 16.31 -5.94
N ASP A 274 -11.97 15.07 -6.24
CA ASP A 274 -12.89 14.04 -6.68
C ASP A 274 -13.24 13.10 -5.52
N VAL A 275 -14.54 12.84 -5.35
CA VAL A 275 -15.06 11.84 -4.40
C VAL A 275 -15.78 10.77 -5.20
N LEU A 276 -15.20 9.59 -5.24
CA LEU A 276 -15.66 8.47 -6.05
C LEU A 276 -16.21 7.37 -5.13
N GLU A 277 -17.25 6.67 -5.58
CA GLU A 277 -17.76 5.48 -4.91
C GLU A 277 -17.60 4.27 -5.83
N LEU A 278 -17.02 3.19 -5.30
CA LEU A 278 -16.99 1.92 -6.02
C LEU A 278 -18.37 1.27 -5.99
N VAL A 279 -18.81 0.79 -7.14
CA VAL A 279 -20.04 0.02 -7.31
C VAL A 279 -19.71 -1.43 -7.67
N PRO A 280 -20.59 -2.40 -7.35
CA PRO A 280 -20.35 -3.79 -7.71
C PRO A 280 -20.12 -3.98 -9.21
N ASN A 281 -19.18 -4.87 -9.55
CA ASN A 281 -18.86 -5.26 -10.92
C ASN A 281 -18.42 -6.73 -10.99
N GLU A 282 -17.90 -7.18 -12.12
CA GLU A 282 -17.47 -8.58 -12.30
C GLU A 282 -16.29 -9.00 -11.39
N HIS A 283 -15.50 -8.05 -10.92
CA HIS A 283 -14.33 -8.26 -10.06
C HIS A 283 -14.60 -7.97 -8.58
N LEU A 284 -15.69 -7.29 -8.25
CA LEU A 284 -15.96 -6.79 -6.90
C LEU A 284 -17.45 -6.91 -6.55
N SER A 285 -17.78 -7.73 -5.56
CA SER A 285 -19.17 -7.99 -5.16
C SER A 285 -19.72 -6.93 -4.19
N GLU A 286 -21.04 -6.95 -4.00
CA GLU A 286 -21.71 -6.11 -2.99
C GLU A 286 -21.24 -6.46 -1.57
N ASN A 287 -20.99 -7.73 -1.24
CA ASN A 287 -20.50 -8.10 0.09
C ASN A 287 -19.05 -7.69 0.31
N GLU A 288 -18.20 -7.75 -0.73
CA GLU A 288 -16.81 -7.24 -0.65
C GLU A 288 -16.80 -5.74 -0.34
N LEU A 289 -17.63 -4.96 -1.04
CA LEU A 289 -17.79 -3.52 -0.76
C LEU A 289 -18.39 -3.24 0.61
N ALA A 290 -19.41 -4.01 1.01
CA ALA A 290 -20.02 -3.87 2.32
C ALA A 290 -19.02 -4.19 3.44
N ALA A 291 -18.17 -5.22 3.27
CA ALA A 291 -17.11 -5.56 4.21
C ALA A 291 -16.04 -4.47 4.28
N ALA A 292 -15.64 -3.89 3.15
CA ALA A 292 -14.70 -2.78 3.11
C ALA A 292 -15.22 -1.53 3.85
N LYS A 293 -16.52 -1.26 3.74
CA LYS A 293 -17.19 -0.15 4.45
C LYS A 293 -17.28 -0.36 5.97
N LEU A 294 -16.99 -1.56 6.50
CA LEU A 294 -16.95 -1.81 7.94
C LEU A 294 -15.64 -1.32 8.59
N VAL A 295 -14.58 -1.14 7.80
CA VAL A 295 -13.32 -0.57 8.29
C VAL A 295 -13.46 0.95 8.30
N VAL A 296 -13.69 1.49 9.49
CA VAL A 296 -13.87 2.92 9.73
C VAL A 296 -12.67 3.45 10.49
N MET A 297 -12.04 4.48 9.94
CA MET A 297 -10.88 5.16 10.51
C MET A 297 -11.27 6.58 10.89
N ASP A 298 -10.97 6.98 12.14
CA ASP A 298 -11.13 8.36 12.59
C ASP A 298 -10.07 9.26 11.93
N GLU A 299 -8.83 8.76 11.85
CA GLU A 299 -7.71 9.42 11.18
C GLU A 299 -7.05 8.43 10.19
N TYR A 300 -6.59 8.95 9.06
CA TYR A 300 -5.89 8.17 8.06
C TYR A 300 -4.62 8.89 7.61
N ASN A 301 -3.47 8.29 7.91
CA ASN A 301 -2.18 8.71 7.38
C ASN A 301 -1.62 7.57 6.49
N PRO A 302 -1.63 7.71 5.17
CA PRO A 302 -1.14 6.66 4.27
C PRO A 302 0.36 6.40 4.41
N GLN A 303 1.16 7.38 4.85
CA GLN A 303 2.60 7.23 5.04
C GLN A 303 2.96 6.61 6.40
N SER A 304 2.02 6.57 7.35
CA SER A 304 2.10 5.74 8.56
C SER A 304 0.96 4.74 8.49
N GLN A 305 1.10 3.78 7.57
CA GLN A 305 0.04 2.90 7.10
C GLN A 305 -0.67 2.21 8.28
N PRO A 306 -1.99 2.38 8.45
CA PRO A 306 -2.74 1.67 9.46
C PRO A 306 -2.93 0.21 9.04
N MET A 307 -2.97 -0.69 10.04
CA MET A 307 -3.42 -2.05 9.82
C MET A 307 -4.94 -2.06 9.68
N LEU A 308 -5.44 -2.74 8.66
CA LEU A 308 -6.87 -2.86 8.40
C LEU A 308 -7.39 -4.07 9.16
N GLU A 309 -8.42 -3.85 9.99
CA GLU A 309 -9.07 -4.88 10.78
C GLU A 309 -10.57 -4.85 10.51
N TRP A 310 -11.18 -6.03 10.39
CA TRP A 310 -12.61 -6.16 10.13
C TRP A 310 -13.33 -6.66 11.38
N PRO A 311 -14.51 -6.10 11.71
CA PRO A 311 -15.33 -6.65 12.76
C PRO A 311 -15.94 -7.99 12.33
N ALA A 312 -16.29 -8.82 13.31
CA ALA A 312 -17.04 -10.04 13.09
C ALA A 312 -18.45 -9.71 12.55
N ALA A 313 -18.64 -9.85 11.23
CA ALA A 313 -19.87 -9.48 10.56
C ALA A 313 -20.19 -10.39 9.36
N PHE A 314 -21.47 -10.58 9.06
CA PHE A 314 -21.91 -11.37 7.91
C PHE A 314 -21.33 -10.92 6.57
N PRO A 315 -21.21 -9.61 6.24
CA PRO A 315 -20.55 -9.17 5.01
C PRO A 315 -19.12 -9.67 4.87
N VAL A 316 -18.35 -9.78 5.96
CA VAL A 316 -16.96 -10.30 5.93
C VAL A 316 -16.95 -11.77 5.53
N VAL A 317 -17.83 -12.57 6.13
CA VAL A 317 -17.96 -14.00 5.78
C VAL A 317 -18.44 -14.17 4.33
N ARG A 318 -19.43 -13.37 3.91
CA ARG A 318 -19.98 -13.42 2.55
C ARG A 318 -18.98 -12.92 1.50
N SER A 319 -18.10 -11.98 1.84
CA SER A 319 -17.00 -11.54 0.98
C SER A 319 -16.11 -12.73 0.59
N TYR A 320 -15.71 -13.58 1.55
CA TYR A 320 -14.96 -14.79 1.24
C TYR A 320 -15.76 -15.80 0.40
N LEU A 321 -17.07 -15.94 0.66
CA LEU A 321 -17.94 -16.81 -0.14
C LEU A 321 -17.99 -16.35 -1.60
N ASP A 322 -18.20 -15.06 -1.85
CA ASP A 322 -18.27 -14.48 -3.19
C ASP A 322 -16.95 -14.68 -3.95
N GLN A 323 -15.82 -14.53 -3.26
CA GLN A 323 -14.50 -14.83 -3.80
C GLN A 323 -14.33 -16.32 -4.15
N LEU A 324 -14.79 -17.24 -3.30
CA LEU A 324 -14.76 -18.69 -3.58
C LEU A 324 -15.66 -19.07 -4.76
N VAL A 325 -16.82 -18.43 -4.90
CA VAL A 325 -17.71 -18.62 -6.05
C VAL A 325 -17.03 -18.11 -7.32
N ARG A 326 -16.51 -16.88 -7.32
CA ARG A 326 -15.84 -16.25 -8.47
C ARG A 326 -14.59 -17.02 -8.92
N GLY A 327 -13.80 -17.50 -7.96
CA GLY A 327 -12.57 -18.26 -8.22
C GLY A 327 -12.77 -19.77 -8.41
N GLY A 328 -14.00 -20.29 -8.27
CA GLY A 328 -14.25 -21.74 -8.29
C GLY A 328 -13.52 -22.51 -7.19
N GLY A 329 -13.28 -21.87 -6.03
CA GLY A 329 -12.52 -22.44 -4.90
C GLY A 329 -13.21 -23.64 -4.25
N LEU A 330 -14.54 -23.71 -4.36
CA LEU A 330 -15.39 -24.82 -3.92
C LEU A 330 -16.44 -25.17 -5.01
N PRO A 331 -16.97 -26.41 -5.02
CA PRO A 331 -18.06 -26.78 -5.93
C PRO A 331 -19.32 -25.93 -5.69
N ALA A 332 -20.06 -25.59 -6.76
CA ALA A 332 -21.26 -24.75 -6.68
C ALA A 332 -22.29 -25.25 -5.64
N ALA A 333 -22.56 -26.56 -5.61
CA ALA A 333 -23.47 -27.14 -4.61
C ALA A 333 -23.01 -26.90 -3.16
N ARG A 334 -21.71 -26.78 -2.93
CA ARG A 334 -21.14 -26.48 -1.60
C ARG A 334 -21.30 -25.01 -1.26
N THR A 335 -20.99 -24.10 -2.19
CA THR A 335 -21.19 -22.66 -1.99
C THR A 335 -22.65 -22.29 -1.80
N ASP A 336 -23.58 -22.96 -2.49
CA ASP A 336 -25.02 -22.78 -2.32
C ASP A 336 -25.49 -23.20 -0.93
N ALA A 337 -25.00 -24.35 -0.43
CA ALA A 337 -25.28 -24.82 0.92
C ALA A 337 -24.73 -23.87 1.99
N ILE A 338 -23.51 -23.35 1.80
CA ILE A 338 -22.91 -22.36 2.71
C ILE A 338 -23.76 -21.09 2.73
N SER A 339 -24.18 -20.60 1.57
CA SER A 339 -25.06 -19.41 1.45
C SER A 339 -26.37 -19.60 2.21
N ALA A 340 -27.01 -20.77 2.06
CA ALA A 340 -28.24 -21.12 2.79
C ALA A 340 -28.01 -21.13 4.32
N THR A 341 -26.94 -21.78 4.80
CA THR A 341 -26.61 -21.81 6.24
C THR A 341 -26.34 -20.41 6.79
N LEU A 342 -25.67 -19.54 6.03
CA LEU A 342 -25.45 -18.14 6.45
C LEU A 342 -26.76 -17.35 6.54
N ALA A 343 -27.69 -17.55 5.62
CA ALA A 343 -29.01 -16.93 5.68
C ALA A 343 -29.82 -17.41 6.90
N GLU A 344 -29.78 -18.71 7.21
CA GLU A 344 -30.41 -19.26 8.41
C GLU A 344 -29.77 -18.72 9.69
N ALA A 345 -28.44 -18.64 9.75
CA ALA A 345 -27.70 -18.11 10.89
C ALA A 345 -28.01 -16.62 11.12
N GLU A 346 -28.11 -15.81 10.06
CA GLU A 346 -28.45 -14.38 10.15
C GLU A 346 -29.89 -14.17 10.65
N ALA A 347 -30.83 -15.02 10.23
CA ALA A 347 -32.21 -15.00 10.73
C ALA A 347 -32.34 -15.50 12.18
N ALA A 348 -31.43 -16.36 12.63
CA ALA A 348 -31.34 -16.82 14.01
C ALA A 348 -30.66 -15.80 14.95
N SER A 349 -30.64 -16.07 16.25
CA SER A 349 -29.90 -15.25 17.24
C SER A 349 -29.42 -16.10 18.44
N GLY A 350 -28.46 -15.57 19.20
CA GLY A 350 -27.94 -16.21 20.40
C GLY A 350 -27.43 -17.62 20.16
N ALA A 351 -27.80 -18.56 21.04
CA ALA A 351 -27.31 -19.94 20.99
C ALA A 351 -27.58 -20.64 19.64
N ALA A 352 -28.74 -20.42 19.03
CA ALA A 352 -29.09 -21.03 17.75
C ALA A 352 -28.19 -20.55 16.61
N ARG A 353 -27.92 -19.24 16.54
CA ARG A 353 -26.97 -18.68 15.56
C ARG A 353 -25.57 -19.23 15.79
N ARG A 354 -25.11 -19.27 17.03
CA ARG A 354 -23.78 -19.79 17.38
C ARG A 354 -23.62 -21.26 16.98
N GLU A 355 -24.64 -22.08 17.17
CA GLU A 355 -24.60 -23.49 16.79
C GLU A 355 -24.47 -23.67 15.28
N LEU A 356 -25.27 -22.93 14.49
CA LEU A 356 -25.19 -22.93 13.03
C LEU A 356 -23.81 -22.50 12.51
N LEU A 357 -23.27 -21.40 13.05
CA LEU A 357 -21.97 -20.87 12.64
C LEU A 357 -20.81 -21.80 13.04
N ASN A 358 -20.83 -22.36 14.25
CA ASN A 358 -19.81 -23.33 14.66
C ASN A 358 -19.85 -24.61 13.83
N GLY A 359 -21.06 -25.08 13.48
CA GLY A 359 -21.24 -26.18 12.53
C GLY A 359 -20.63 -25.85 11.17
N LEU A 360 -20.97 -24.68 10.62
CA LEU A 360 -20.42 -24.23 9.34
C LEU A 360 -18.89 -24.13 9.35
N ALA A 361 -18.30 -23.55 10.40
CA ALA A 361 -16.85 -23.46 10.54
C ALA A 361 -16.18 -24.84 10.52
N ALA A 362 -16.71 -25.80 11.29
CA ALA A 362 -16.18 -27.16 11.33
C ALA A 362 -16.27 -27.87 9.96
N GLU A 363 -17.35 -27.64 9.21
CA GLU A 363 -17.47 -28.19 7.86
C GLU A 363 -16.51 -27.53 6.87
N LEU A 364 -16.26 -26.22 6.98
CA LEU A 364 -15.27 -25.51 6.16
C LEU A 364 -13.85 -26.03 6.44
N ASP A 365 -13.49 -26.25 7.71
CA ASP A 365 -12.21 -26.84 8.10
C ASP A 365 -12.01 -28.23 7.47
N GLY A 366 -13.07 -29.05 7.48
CA GLY A 366 -13.06 -30.37 6.83
C GLY A 366 -12.93 -30.30 5.30
N ALA A 367 -13.46 -29.26 4.67
CA ALA A 367 -13.40 -29.06 3.23
C ALA A 367 -12.07 -28.45 2.74
N ALA A 368 -11.37 -27.70 3.60
CA ALA A 368 -10.22 -26.89 3.20
C ALA A 368 -9.11 -27.68 2.48
N ALA A 369 -8.80 -28.90 2.93
CA ALA A 369 -7.74 -29.70 2.34
C ALA A 369 -8.02 -30.16 0.90
N GLY A 370 -9.30 -30.26 0.50
CA GLY A 370 -9.72 -30.67 -0.84
C GLY A 370 -10.19 -29.52 -1.73
N ALA A 371 -10.18 -28.29 -1.22
CA ALA A 371 -10.60 -27.10 -1.96
C ALA A 371 -9.51 -26.65 -2.95
N ALA A 372 -9.93 -26.10 -4.09
CA ALA A 372 -8.99 -25.49 -5.04
C ALA A 372 -8.31 -24.24 -4.44
N ASP A 373 -9.03 -23.53 -3.55
CA ASP A 373 -8.53 -22.37 -2.81
C ASP A 373 -8.58 -22.66 -1.30
N ALA A 374 -7.69 -23.55 -0.85
CA ALA A 374 -7.62 -23.99 0.53
C ALA A 374 -7.33 -22.85 1.52
N ALA A 375 -6.55 -21.84 1.11
CA ALA A 375 -6.23 -20.69 1.95
C ALA A 375 -7.47 -19.86 2.24
N ARG A 376 -8.26 -19.54 1.21
CA ARG A 376 -9.49 -18.76 1.36
C ARG A 376 -10.58 -19.51 2.12
N VAL A 377 -10.69 -20.83 1.96
CA VAL A 377 -11.62 -21.64 2.78
C VAL A 377 -11.25 -21.57 4.26
N ARG A 378 -9.97 -21.63 4.61
CA ARG A 378 -9.51 -21.47 6.01
C ARG A 378 -9.76 -20.06 6.54
N ALA A 379 -9.53 -19.03 5.72
CA ALA A 379 -9.82 -17.64 6.09
C ALA A 379 -11.33 -17.45 6.34
N MET A 380 -12.19 -18.00 5.48
CA MET A 380 -13.63 -18.01 5.69
C MET A 380 -14.02 -18.74 6.98
N ALA A 381 -13.43 -19.90 7.27
CA ALA A 381 -13.68 -20.66 8.49
C ALA A 381 -13.28 -19.87 9.75
N ALA A 382 -12.18 -19.11 9.70
CA ALA A 382 -11.79 -18.19 10.78
C ALA A 382 -12.84 -17.08 10.97
N ALA A 383 -13.24 -16.38 9.89
CA ALA A 383 -14.25 -15.33 9.97
C ALA A 383 -15.61 -15.83 10.48
N VAL A 384 -16.01 -17.06 10.12
CA VAL A 384 -17.23 -17.70 10.66
C VAL A 384 -17.12 -17.95 12.16
N ARG A 385 -15.94 -18.37 12.66
CA ARG A 385 -15.71 -18.56 14.11
C ARG A 385 -15.75 -17.25 14.86
N ASP A 386 -15.16 -16.19 14.32
CA ASP A 386 -15.21 -14.85 14.93
C ASP A 386 -16.65 -14.34 15.00
N LEU A 387 -17.43 -14.55 13.93
CA LEU A 387 -18.87 -14.24 13.91
C LEU A 387 -19.66 -15.08 14.93
N ALA A 388 -19.32 -16.36 15.11
CA ALA A 388 -19.93 -17.21 16.12
C ALA A 388 -19.60 -16.74 17.54
N ALA A 389 -18.37 -16.32 17.79
CA ALA A 389 -17.93 -15.80 19.10
C ALA A 389 -18.65 -14.48 19.46
N ALA A 390 -18.97 -13.65 18.45
CA ALA A 390 -19.68 -12.39 18.62
C ALA A 390 -21.22 -12.51 18.72
N SER A 391 -21.80 -13.70 18.47
CA SER A 391 -23.24 -13.94 18.29
C SER A 391 -24.05 -14.32 19.54
#